data_AF-A0A0F9J787-F1
#
_entry.id   AF-A0A0F9J787-F1
#
_cell.length_a   1.000
_cell.length_b   1.000
_cell.length_c   1.000
_cell.angle_alpha   90.00
_cell.angle_beta   90.00
_cell.angle_gamma   90.00
#
_symmetry.space_group_name_H-M   'P 1'
#
loop_
_entity.id
_entity.type
_entity.pdbx_description
1 polymer ?
#
loop_
_entity_poly.entity_id
_entity_poly.type
_entity_poly.pdbx_seq_one_letter_code
_entity_poly.pdbx_strand_id
1 'polypeptide(L)'
;MKTPFDDDIAAIEARRSDVHLRYALTVLRRKRQGWLDAHEKLLPLLRGVLGLTDKYGHILEDLATDEDMTLIESVGKVVKE
;
A
#
# COMPACT_ATOMS: atom_id res chain seq x y z
N MET A 1 10.96 6.78 1.01
CA MET A 1 9.70 7.36 0.48
C MET A 1 9.13 8.29 1.53
N LYS A 2 8.71 9.50 1.14
CA LYS A 2 8.01 10.42 2.05
C LYS A 2 6.52 10.04 2.11
N THR A 3 5.95 9.95 3.31
CA THR A 3 4.52 9.67 3.52
C THR A 3 3.72 10.94 3.80
N PRO A 4 2.40 10.96 3.55
CA PRO A 4 1.55 12.10 3.89
C PRO A 4 1.56 12.47 5.38
N PHE A 5 2.04 11.58 6.25
CA PHE A 5 2.05 11.77 7.71
C PHE A 5 3.40 12.28 8.24
N ASP A 6 4.45 12.31 7.41
CA ASP A 6 5.81 12.60 7.89
C ASP A 6 5.94 14.03 8.42
N ASP A 7 5.31 15.00 7.75
CA ASP A 7 5.40 16.41 8.14
C ASP A 7 4.64 16.69 9.46
N ASP A 8 3.48 16.06 9.65
CA ASP A 8 2.69 16.17 10.89
C ASP A 8 3.39 15.49 12.08
N ILE A 9 4.02 14.33 11.85
CA ILE A 9 4.83 13.65 12.87
C ILE A 9 5.99 14.55 13.31
N ALA A 10 6.74 15.11 12.36
CA ALA A 10 7.86 16.00 12.65
C ALA A 10 7.42 17.27 13.40
N ALA A 11 6.27 17.86 13.03
CA ALA A 11 5.72 19.02 13.70
C ALA A 11 5.30 18.74 15.15
N ILE A 12 4.78 17.55 15.44
CA ILE A 12 4.40 17.14 16.81
C ILE A 12 5.65 16.82 17.65
N GLU A 13 6.65 16.13 17.08
CA GLU A 13 7.90 15.79 17.78
C GLU A 13 8.72 17.03 18.15
N ALA A 14 8.64 18.10 17.37
CA ALA A 14 9.28 19.38 17.66
C ALA A 14 8.68 20.12 18.88
N ARG A 15 7.49 19.72 19.35
CA ARG A 15 6.81 20.32 20.51
C ARG A 15 7.10 19.52 21.79
N ARG A 16 7.40 20.21 22.91
CA ARG A 16 7.54 19.57 24.23
C ARG A 16 6.27 18.79 24.57
N SER A 17 6.45 17.53 24.98
CA SER A 17 5.41 16.50 24.95
C SER A 17 4.30 16.70 26.00
N ASP A 18 3.10 17.01 25.52
CA ASP A 18 1.84 16.82 26.23
C ASP A 18 1.36 15.37 26.05
N VAL A 19 0.61 14.82 27.00
CA VAL A 19 -0.03 13.50 26.90
C VAL A 19 -0.91 13.39 25.65
N HIS A 20 -1.64 14.45 25.29
CA HIS A 20 -2.46 14.46 24.07
C HIS A 20 -1.62 14.38 22.79
N LEU A 21 -0.46 15.02 22.77
CA LEU A 21 0.48 14.95 21.64
C LEU A 21 1.09 13.55 21.48
N ARG A 22 1.33 12.84 22.59
CA ARG A 22 1.79 11.43 22.54
C ARG A 22 0.76 10.48 21.93
N TYR A 23 -0.52 10.65 22.25
CA TYR A 23 -1.58 9.85 21.64
C TYR A 23 -1.69 10.14 20.13
N ALA A 24 -1.74 11.42 19.75
CA ALA A 24 -1.78 11.83 18.34
C ALA A 24 -0.59 11.27 17.54
N LEU A 25 0.62 11.33 18.11
CA LEU A 25 1.83 10.78 17.50
C LEU A 25 1.73 9.26 17.28
N THR A 26 1.20 8.53 18.25
CA THR A 26 1.00 7.08 18.16
C THR A 26 0.03 6.74 17.02
N VAL A 27 -1.08 7.47 16.92
CA VAL A 27 -2.07 7.27 15.86
C VAL A 27 -1.46 7.56 14.48
N LEU A 28 -0.75 8.68 14.33
CA LEU A 28 -0.11 9.06 13.07
C LEU A 28 0.95 8.05 12.63
N ARG A 29 1.79 7.57 13.54
CA ARG A 29 2.78 6.53 13.25
C ARG A 29 2.13 5.22 12.78
N ARG A 30 1.00 4.82 13.38
CA ARG A 30 0.25 3.64 12.93
C ARG A 30 -0.32 3.83 11.53
N LYS A 31 -0.88 5.01 11.23
CA LYS A 31 -1.37 5.34 9.88
C LYS A 31 -0.24 5.36 8.86
N ARG A 32 0.92 5.92 9.22
CA ARG A 32 2.14 5.88 8.41
C ARG A 32 2.57 4.45 8.10
N GLN A 33 2.57 3.56 9.09
CA GLN A 33 2.91 2.16 8.87
C GLN A 33 1.91 1.49 7.92
N GLY A 34 0.60 1.67 8.16
CA GLY A 34 -0.42 1.13 7.25
C GLY A 34 -0.30 1.64 5.81
N TRP A 35 0.11 2.90 5.63
CA TRP A 35 0.40 3.45 4.29
C TRP A 35 1.61 2.79 3.64
N LEU A 36 2.68 2.57 4.40
CA LEU A 36 3.87 1.87 3.90
C LEU A 36 3.54 0.43 3.53
N ASP A 37 2.84 -0.28 4.40
CA ASP A 37 2.42 -1.67 4.16
C ASP A 37 1.52 -1.76 2.91
N ALA A 38 0.57 -0.83 2.76
CA ALA A 38 -0.27 -0.73 1.57
C ALA A 38 0.56 -0.43 0.31
N HIS A 39 1.52 0.49 0.39
CA HIS A 39 2.36 0.82 -0.75
C HIS A 39 3.30 -0.32 -1.14
N GLU A 40 3.82 -1.09 -0.18
CA GLU A 40 4.69 -2.24 -0.45
C GLU A 40 3.92 -3.45 -0.99
N LYS A 41 2.70 -3.69 -0.50
CA LYS A 41 1.90 -4.86 -0.90
C LYS A 41 0.96 -4.58 -2.07
N LEU A 42 0.18 -3.51 -2.02
CA LEU A 42 -0.89 -3.25 -2.99
C LEU A 42 -0.38 -2.56 -4.26
N LEU A 43 0.63 -1.69 -4.17
CA LEU A 43 1.08 -0.95 -5.35
C LEU A 43 1.74 -1.84 -6.41
N PRO A 44 2.62 -2.82 -6.06
CA PRO A 44 3.16 -3.74 -7.06
C PRO A 44 2.07 -4.58 -7.71
N LEU A 45 1.08 -5.02 -6.92
CA LEU A 45 -0.06 -5.78 -7.42
C LEU A 45 -0.91 -4.96 -8.39
N LEU A 46 -1.25 -3.71 -8.05
CA LEU A 46 -2.00 -2.81 -8.93
C LEU A 46 -1.24 -2.54 -10.23
N ARG A 47 0.08 -2.32 -10.16
CA ARG A 47 0.92 -2.14 -11.35
C ARG A 47 0.97 -3.38 -12.22
N GLY A 48 1.09 -4.55 -11.60
CA GLY A 48 1.06 -5.82 -12.31
C GLY A 48 -0.27 -6.03 -13.02
N VAL A 49 -1.39 -5.85 -12.32
CA VAL A 49 -2.74 -5.97 -12.92
C VAL A 49 -2.94 -4.97 -14.05
N LEU A 50 -2.50 -3.72 -13.88
CA LEU A 50 -2.56 -2.73 -14.96
C LEU A 50 -1.76 -3.19 -16.19
N GLY A 51 -0.56 -3.73 -15.96
CA GLY A 51 0.27 -4.32 -17.02
C GLY A 51 -0.42 -5.50 -17.72
N LEU A 52 -1.14 -6.35 -16.97
CA LEU A 52 -1.95 -7.43 -17.56
C LEU A 52 -3.08 -6.88 -18.41
N THR A 53 -3.82 -5.88 -17.92
CA THR A 53 -4.92 -5.27 -18.67
C THR A 53 -4.43 -4.58 -19.94
N ASP A 54 -3.27 -3.93 -19.90
CA ASP A 54 -2.64 -3.30 -21.07
C ASP A 54 -2.14 -4.34 -22.08
N LYS A 55 -1.60 -5.47 -21.60
CA LYS A 55 -1.01 -6.53 -22.44
C LYS A 55 -2.04 -7.42 -23.10
N TYR A 56 -3.11 -7.78 -22.38
CA TYR A 56 -4.06 -8.81 -22.80
C TYR A 56 -5.47 -8.29 -23.06
N GLY A 57 -5.80 -7.05 -22.66
CA GLY A 57 -7.14 -6.50 -22.81
C GLY A 57 -8.20 -7.44 -22.24
N HIS A 58 -9.16 -7.86 -23.06
CA HIS A 58 -10.28 -8.74 -22.68
C HIS A 58 -9.97 -10.25 -22.79
N ILE A 59 -8.76 -10.64 -23.21
CA ILE A 59 -8.44 -12.03 -23.63
C ILE A 59 -7.45 -12.70 -22.66
N LEU A 60 -7.57 -12.36 -21.37
CA LEU A 60 -6.65 -12.80 -20.33
C LEU A 60 -6.63 -14.33 -20.16
N GLU A 61 -7.78 -15.00 -20.27
CA GLU A 61 -7.89 -16.45 -20.02
C GLU A 61 -7.14 -17.31 -21.05
N ASP A 62 -6.95 -16.83 -22.28
CA ASP A 62 -6.31 -17.62 -23.35
C ASP A 62 -4.82 -17.32 -23.53
N LEU A 63 -4.33 -16.18 -23.01
CA LEU A 63 -2.99 -15.66 -23.30
C LEU A 63 -2.14 -15.37 -22.05
N ALA A 64 -2.74 -15.44 -20.86
CA ALA A 64 -2.00 -15.25 -19.61
C ALA A 64 -0.97 -16.37 -19.40
N THR A 65 0.23 -15.96 -18.99
CA THR A 65 1.27 -16.90 -18.58
C THR A 65 1.05 -17.37 -17.13
N ASP A 66 1.74 -18.43 -16.71
CA ASP A 66 1.69 -18.90 -15.33
C ASP A 66 2.11 -17.82 -14.31
N GLU A 67 3.03 -16.93 -14.69
CA GLU A 67 3.44 -15.77 -13.88
C GLU A 67 2.30 -14.75 -13.73
N ASP A 68 1.54 -14.51 -14.79
CA ASP A 68 0.37 -13.62 -14.79
C ASP A 68 -0.75 -14.19 -13.92
N MET A 69 -0.98 -15.51 -13.99
CA MET A 69 -1.95 -16.20 -13.13
C MET A 69 -1.54 -16.16 -11.66
N THR A 70 -0.25 -16.34 -11.36
CA THR A 70 0.30 -16.23 -10.00
C THR A 70 0.10 -14.83 -9.41
N LEU A 71 0.24 -13.79 -10.24
CA LEU A 71 -0.04 -12.41 -9.85
C LEU A 71 -1.53 -12.20 -9.51
N ILE A 72 -2.44 -12.72 -10.32
CA ILE A 72 -3.90 -12.64 -10.08
C ILE A 72 -4.29 -13.35 -8.78
N GLU A 73 -3.75 -14.55 -8.53
CA GLU A 73 -3.97 -15.26 -7.27
C GLU A 73 -3.45 -14.48 -6.05
N SER A 74 -2.29 -13.82 -6.20
CA SER A 74 -1.69 -12.99 -5.15
C SER A 74 -2.58 -11.79 -4.82
N VAL A 75 -3.22 -11.17 -5.81
CA VAL A 75 -4.27 -10.14 -5.59
C VAL A 75 -5.45 -10.73 -4.83
N GLY A 76 -5.93 -11.91 -5.24
CA GLY A 76 -7.07 -12.58 -4.60
C GLY A 76 -6.84 -12.91 -3.12
N LYS A 77 -5.60 -13.21 -2.71
CA LYS A 77 -5.24 -13.44 -1.30
C LYS A 77 -5.33 -12.16 -0.47
N VAL A 78 -4.82 -11.05 -1.00
CA VAL A 78 -4.83 -9.75 -0.29
C VAL A 78 -6.24 -9.15 -0.17
N VAL A 79 -7.13 -9.42 -1.12
CA VAL A 79 -8.52 -8.92 -1.08
C VAL A 79 -9.41 -9.73 -0.10
N LYS A 80 -9.03 -10.97 0.22
CA LYS A 80 -9.79 -11.86 1.13
C LYS A 80 -9.40 -11.73 2.61
N GLU A 81 -8.28 -11.09 2.92
CA GLU A 81 -7.84 -10.73 4.28
C GLU A 81 -8.50 -9.42 4.76
#